data_AF-A0A955J036-F1
#
_entry.id   AF-A0A955J036-F1
#
_cell.length_a   1.000
_cell.length_b   1.000
_cell.length_c   1.000
_cell.angle_alpha   90.00
_cell.angle_beta   90.00
_cell.angle_gamma   90.00
#
_symmetry.space_group_name_H-M   'P 1'
#
loop_
_entity.id
_entity.type
_entity.pdbx_description
1 polymer ?
#
loop_
_entity_poly.entity_id
_entity_poly.type
_entity_poly.pdbx_seq_one_letter_code
_entity_poly.pdbx_strand_id
1 'polypeptide(L)'
;MSQQHNTPESGKDPKASLTFAASQRFVRPMQREITALINAYHSAVADRDAEAKRRIRASILDKLDEFDRTNGDGHQYPNWVRPVMRANAHAAFGELEDAIRFELRGAEHAEIDMHKAISANNLSDHYRRRGDHARAIEQAERAFRLWPENEGIIVNLAMALYHAGRKRDAGRMVEKLAALGDVSDPRNVLAAHLRFEEELREMGDLPEVRSLIGRVGKETEPE
;
A
#
# COMPACT_ATOMS: atom_id res chain seq x y z
N MET A 1 0.40 -34.86 34.19
CA MET A 1 0.06 -33.45 34.42
C MET A 1 0.53 -32.67 33.20
N SER A 2 -0.34 -32.55 32.21
CA SER A 2 -0.03 -31.87 30.94
C SER A 2 -0.45 -30.41 31.07
N GLN A 3 0.51 -29.49 30.97
CA GLN A 3 0.23 -28.06 30.90
C GLN A 3 -0.01 -27.67 29.44
N GLN A 4 -1.23 -27.21 29.15
CA GLN A 4 -1.62 -26.57 27.90
C GLN A 4 -0.83 -25.27 27.73
N HIS A 5 -0.07 -25.17 26.63
CA HIS A 5 0.42 -23.89 26.14
C HIS A 5 -0.72 -23.22 25.37
N ASN A 6 -1.28 -22.18 25.98
CA ASN A 6 -2.23 -21.28 25.33
C ASN A 6 -1.41 -20.34 24.43
N THR A 7 -1.54 -20.48 23.11
CA THR A 7 -1.03 -19.53 22.13
C THR A 7 -2.09 -18.45 21.93
N PRO A 8 -1.77 -17.15 21.95
CA PRO A 8 -2.77 -16.14 21.64
C PRO A 8 -3.03 -16.10 20.13
N GLU A 9 -4.30 -16.28 19.79
CA GLU A 9 -4.90 -16.14 18.46
C GLU A 9 -4.73 -14.73 17.86
N SER A 10 -4.54 -14.72 16.54
CA SER A 10 -4.93 -13.72 15.54
C SER A 10 -5.45 -12.35 16.02
N GLY A 11 -4.54 -11.38 16.09
CA GLY A 11 -4.88 -9.96 16.07
C GLY A 11 -4.96 -9.46 14.62
N LYS A 12 -6.08 -8.81 14.27
CA LYS A 12 -6.29 -8.12 12.99
C LYS A 12 -5.22 -7.03 12.79
N ASP A 13 -4.33 -7.20 11.81
CA ASP A 13 -3.37 -6.16 11.40
C ASP A 13 -4.04 -5.12 10.50
N PRO A 14 -4.08 -3.81 10.86
CA PRO A 14 -4.68 -2.80 10.01
C PRO A 14 -3.64 -2.16 9.08
N LYS A 15 -4.01 -2.03 7.81
CA LYS A 15 -3.58 -0.95 6.89
C LYS A 15 -2.08 -0.85 6.58
N ALA A 16 -1.51 -1.94 6.06
CA ALA A 16 -0.24 -1.87 5.33
C ALA A 16 -0.45 -1.16 3.98
N SER A 17 0.13 0.02 3.81
CA SER A 17 0.19 0.70 2.51
C SER A 17 0.86 -0.21 1.47
N LEU A 18 0.16 -0.45 0.35
CA LEU A 18 0.49 -1.33 -0.79
C LEU A 18 1.86 -1.09 -1.45
N THR A 19 2.64 -0.13 -1.00
CA THR A 19 3.95 0.19 -1.56
C THR A 19 5.00 -0.90 -1.30
N PHE A 20 4.85 -1.73 -0.26
CA PHE A 20 5.94 -2.56 0.27
C PHE A 20 5.75 -4.10 0.20
N ALA A 21 4.64 -4.59 -0.37
CA ALA A 21 4.34 -6.03 -0.36
C ALA A 21 5.24 -6.88 -1.29
N ALA A 22 5.98 -6.26 -2.21
CA ALA A 22 6.93 -6.98 -3.03
C ALA A 22 8.31 -7.12 -2.34
N SER A 23 8.53 -8.30 -1.75
CA SER A 23 9.78 -8.85 -1.22
C SER A 23 10.09 -8.64 0.27
N GLN A 24 9.38 -9.38 1.13
CA GLN A 24 9.75 -9.56 2.55
C GLN A 24 11.21 -10.03 2.77
N ARG A 25 11.89 -10.53 1.73
CA ARG A 25 13.27 -11.05 1.77
C ARG A 25 14.37 -9.98 1.73
N PHE A 26 14.05 -8.71 1.44
CA PHE A 26 15.04 -7.63 1.34
C PHE A 26 14.72 -6.38 2.18
N VAL A 27 13.61 -6.38 2.92
CA VAL A 27 13.24 -5.25 3.80
C VAL A 27 14.17 -5.20 5.00
N ARG A 28 14.92 -4.11 5.16
CA ARG A 28 15.84 -3.89 6.29
C ARG A 28 15.08 -3.75 7.62
N PRO A 29 15.70 -4.07 8.77
CA PRO A 29 15.06 -3.95 10.09
C PRO A 29 14.38 -2.61 10.34
N MET A 30 15.05 -1.49 10.06
CA MET A 30 14.46 -0.17 10.29
C MET A 30 13.27 0.13 9.38
N GLN A 31 13.32 -0.34 8.11
CA GLN A 31 12.19 -0.19 7.20
C GLN A 31 10.96 -0.94 7.72
N ARG A 32 11.13 -2.16 8.25
CA ARG A 32 10.03 -2.92 8.86
C ARG A 32 9.43 -2.21 10.07
N GLU A 33 10.29 -1.64 10.92
CA GLU A 33 9.87 -0.90 12.11
C GLU A 33 9.06 0.35 11.73
N ILE A 34 9.54 1.14 10.75
CA ILE A 34 8.81 2.31 10.25
C ILE A 34 7.46 1.91 9.65
N THR A 35 7.43 0.85 8.83
CA THR A 35 6.17 0.36 8.25
C THR A 35 5.20 -0.11 9.33
N ALA A 36 5.66 -0.82 10.35
CA ALA A 36 4.82 -1.23 11.48
C ALA A 36 4.25 -0.03 12.24
N LEU A 37 5.05 1.03 12.44
CA LEU A 37 4.59 2.27 13.05
C LEU A 37 3.55 3.00 12.18
N ILE A 38 3.72 3.03 10.86
CA ILE A 38 2.74 3.61 9.92
C ILE A 38 1.41 2.84 10.00
N ASN A 39 1.45 1.50 10.04
CA ASN A 39 0.25 0.68 10.19
C ASN A 39 -0.45 0.98 11.53
N ALA A 40 0.31 1.03 12.63
CA ALA A 40 -0.21 1.40 13.94
C ALA A 40 -0.81 2.83 13.95
N TYR A 41 -0.24 3.76 13.18
CA TYR A 41 -0.79 5.10 13.01
C TYR A 41 -2.15 5.06 12.33
N HIS A 42 -2.29 4.28 11.26
CA HIS A 42 -3.58 4.09 10.59
C HIS A 42 -4.63 3.46 11.51
N SER A 43 -4.25 2.50 12.35
CA SER A 43 -5.13 1.93 13.38
C SER A 43 -5.61 3.00 14.36
N ALA A 44 -4.69 3.81 14.90
CA ALA A 44 -5.04 4.89 15.82
C ALA A 44 -5.97 5.94 15.18
N VAL A 45 -5.81 6.21 13.88
CA VAL A 45 -6.74 7.07 13.12
C VAL A 45 -8.13 6.44 13.02
N ALA A 46 -8.21 5.14 12.71
CA ALA A 46 -9.48 4.42 12.61
C ALA A 46 -10.22 4.37 13.97
N ASP A 47 -9.48 4.17 15.05
CA ASP A 47 -10.01 4.13 16.42
C ASP A 47 -10.31 5.52 16.99
N ARG A 48 -10.00 6.59 16.25
CA ARG A 48 -10.12 7.99 16.68
C ARG A 48 -9.33 8.30 17.96
N ASP A 49 -8.25 7.56 18.21
CA ASP A 49 -7.36 7.76 19.35
C ASP A 49 -6.35 8.88 19.04
N ALA A 50 -6.70 10.09 19.47
CA ALA A 50 -5.87 11.28 19.24
C ALA A 50 -4.53 11.23 19.99
N GLU A 51 -4.45 10.55 21.14
CA GLU A 51 -3.22 10.47 21.93
C GLU A 51 -2.24 9.47 21.31
N ALA A 52 -2.71 8.26 21.00
CA ALA A 52 -1.91 7.28 20.28
C ALA A 52 -1.45 7.82 18.93
N LYS A 53 -2.34 8.49 18.17
CA LYS A 53 -2.00 9.13 16.90
C LYS A 53 -0.83 10.11 17.04
N ARG A 54 -0.86 11.00 18.05
CA ARG A 54 0.23 11.97 18.29
C ARG A 54 1.54 11.27 18.70
N ARG A 55 1.46 10.32 19.62
CA ARG A 55 2.63 9.57 20.11
C ARG A 55 3.30 8.76 18.99
N ILE A 56 2.52 7.99 18.24
CA ILE A 56 3.03 7.16 17.14
C ILE A 56 3.62 8.03 16.04
N ARG A 57 2.99 9.17 15.72
CA ARG A 57 3.55 10.13 14.76
C ARG A 57 4.95 10.60 15.15
N ALA A 58 5.15 10.99 16.42
CA ALA A 58 6.46 11.38 16.91
C ALA A 58 7.48 10.24 16.75
N SER A 59 7.10 9.01 17.12
CA SER A 59 7.96 7.83 16.94
C SER A 59 8.32 7.55 15.47
N ILE A 60 7.39 7.75 14.53
CA ILE A 60 7.66 7.63 13.08
C ILE A 60 8.71 8.65 12.66
N LEU A 61 8.57 9.91 13.05
CA LEU A 61 9.49 10.98 12.67
C LEU A 61 10.89 10.73 13.24
N ASP A 62 11.00 10.36 14.52
CA ASP A 62 12.28 10.04 15.16
C ASP A 62 12.98 8.87 14.45
N LYS A 63 12.21 7.84 14.07
CA LYS A 63 12.74 6.67 13.36
C LYS A 63 13.15 6.99 11.93
N LEU A 64 12.43 7.87 11.23
CA LEU A 64 12.82 8.36 9.91
C LEU A 64 14.12 9.18 9.96
N ASP A 65 14.31 9.99 10.99
CA ASP A 65 15.55 10.74 11.19
C ASP A 65 16.72 9.81 11.51
N GLU A 66 16.48 8.73 12.25
CA GLU A 66 17.45 7.66 12.47
C GLU A 66 17.79 6.94 11.16
N PHE A 67 16.77 6.57 10.38
CA PHE A 67 16.92 5.93 9.07
C PHE A 67 17.72 6.82 8.11
N ASP A 68 17.51 8.13 8.19
CA ASP A 68 18.28 9.10 7.42
C ASP A 68 19.75 9.16 7.82
N ARG A 69 20.04 9.13 9.12
CA ARG A 69 21.41 9.13 9.66
C ARG A 69 22.17 7.85 9.30
N THR A 70 21.48 6.73 9.15
CA THR A 70 22.09 5.42 8.81
C THR A 70 22.15 5.13 7.32
N ASN A 71 21.92 6.14 6.46
CA ASN A 71 21.82 5.97 5.00
C ASN A 71 20.80 4.88 4.62
N GLY A 72 19.62 4.97 5.21
CA GLY A 72 18.55 4.01 5.00
C GLY A 72 18.88 2.63 5.55
N ASP A 73 19.48 2.53 6.74
CA ASP A 73 19.92 1.25 7.32
C ASP A 73 20.90 0.49 6.39
N GLY A 74 21.85 1.25 5.81
CA GLY A 74 22.83 0.72 4.84
C GLY A 74 22.19 0.17 3.57
N HIS A 75 21.04 0.70 3.14
CA HIS A 75 20.38 0.28 1.91
C HIS A 75 21.29 0.52 0.70
N GLN A 76 21.22 -0.35 -0.31
CA GLN A 76 22.00 -0.24 -1.54
C GLN A 76 21.67 1.06 -2.32
N TYR A 77 20.43 1.53 -2.19
CA TYR A 77 19.90 2.72 -2.86
C TYR A 77 19.38 3.73 -1.84
N PRO A 78 20.26 4.36 -1.04
CA PRO A 78 19.86 5.17 0.10
C PRO A 78 19.15 6.47 -0.34
N ASN A 79 19.58 7.05 -1.47
CA ASN A 79 19.02 8.28 -2.01
C ASN A 79 17.60 8.12 -2.57
N TRP A 80 17.21 6.89 -2.93
CA TRP A 80 15.83 6.57 -3.30
C TRP A 80 14.99 6.22 -2.06
N VAL A 81 15.43 5.25 -1.26
CA VAL A 81 14.57 4.68 -0.21
C VAL A 81 14.26 5.67 0.92
N ARG A 82 15.21 6.53 1.30
CA ARG A 82 15.03 7.50 2.39
C ARG A 82 13.90 8.49 2.14
N PRO A 83 13.91 9.26 1.03
CA PRO A 83 12.80 10.14 0.72
C PRO A 83 11.49 9.39 0.46
N VAL A 84 11.50 8.18 -0.14
CA VAL A 84 10.30 7.35 -0.31
C VAL A 84 9.66 6.95 1.03
N MET A 85 10.47 6.51 2.00
CA MET A 85 9.96 6.17 3.34
C MET A 85 9.34 7.39 4.04
N ARG A 86 9.96 8.56 3.87
CA ARG A 86 9.43 9.81 4.40
C ARG A 86 8.14 10.23 3.70
N ALA A 87 8.06 10.07 2.37
CA ALA A 87 6.85 10.30 1.59
C ALA A 87 5.68 9.45 2.07
N ASN A 88 5.91 8.14 2.27
CA ASN A 88 4.90 7.22 2.79
C ASN A 88 4.35 7.66 4.16
N ALA A 89 5.21 8.14 5.07
CA ALA A 89 4.78 8.63 6.37
C ALA A 89 3.94 9.91 6.26
N HIS A 90 4.36 10.90 5.46
CA HIS A 90 3.56 12.11 5.23
C HIS A 90 2.22 11.79 4.55
N ALA A 91 2.21 10.82 3.63
CA ALA A 91 0.99 10.33 3.03
C ALA A 91 0.06 9.73 4.10
N ALA A 92 0.57 8.92 5.03
CA ALA A 92 -0.22 8.38 6.14
C ALA A 92 -0.80 9.52 7.02
N PHE A 93 -0.05 10.59 7.22
CA PHE A 93 -0.49 11.77 7.97
C PHE A 93 -1.52 12.64 7.25
N GLY A 94 -1.76 12.40 5.97
CA GLY A 94 -2.62 13.23 5.12
C GLY A 94 -1.93 14.50 4.59
N GLU A 95 -0.61 14.59 4.73
CA GLU A 95 0.22 15.71 4.27
C GLU A 95 0.67 15.46 2.84
N LEU A 96 -0.28 15.55 1.91
CA LEU A 96 -0.11 15.07 0.54
C LEU A 96 0.91 15.89 -0.24
N GLU A 97 1.03 17.19 0.03
CA GLU A 97 2.04 18.06 -0.60
C GLU A 97 3.46 17.64 -0.22
N ASP A 98 3.69 17.33 1.06
CA ASP A 98 4.98 16.82 1.53
C ASP A 98 5.25 15.41 1.01
N ALA A 99 4.23 14.54 1.01
CA ALA A 99 4.33 13.21 0.44
C ALA A 99 4.79 13.25 -1.03
N ILE A 100 4.13 14.07 -1.86
CA ILE A 100 4.50 14.26 -3.27
C ILE A 100 5.91 14.83 -3.40
N ARG A 101 6.26 15.85 -2.61
CA ARG A 101 7.58 16.49 -2.65
C ARG A 101 8.70 15.50 -2.34
N PHE A 102 8.54 14.68 -1.30
CA PHE A 102 9.53 13.67 -0.95
C PHE A 102 9.55 12.53 -1.98
N GLU A 103 8.41 12.06 -2.47
CA GLU A 103 8.36 10.99 -3.47
C GLU A 103 9.03 11.41 -4.78
N LEU A 104 8.82 12.64 -5.25
CA LEU A 104 9.52 13.19 -6.42
C LEU A 104 11.04 13.19 -6.24
N ARG A 105 11.53 13.59 -5.06
CA ARG A 105 12.97 13.54 -4.74
C ARG A 105 13.51 12.11 -4.75
N GLY A 106 12.73 11.15 -4.25
CA GLY A 106 13.11 9.74 -4.33
C GLY A 106 13.15 9.23 -5.77
N ALA A 107 12.14 9.59 -6.56
CA ALA A 107 12.01 9.18 -7.96
C ALA A 107 13.17 9.65 -8.85
N GLU A 108 13.82 10.79 -8.54
CA GLU A 108 15.05 11.24 -9.20
C GLU A 108 16.21 10.23 -9.07
N HIS A 109 16.20 9.42 -8.01
CA HIS A 109 17.21 8.40 -7.71
C HIS A 109 16.72 6.96 -7.96
N ALA A 110 15.58 6.80 -8.65
CA ALA A 110 15.05 5.48 -9.00
C ALA A 110 15.85 4.86 -10.17
N GLU A 111 16.93 4.16 -9.84
CA GLU A 111 17.89 3.62 -10.84
C GLU A 111 17.36 2.39 -11.58
N ILE A 112 16.61 1.52 -10.91
CA ILE A 112 16.07 0.29 -11.48
C ILE A 112 14.57 0.37 -11.73
N ASP A 113 14.07 -0.42 -12.67
CA ASP A 113 12.65 -0.35 -13.09
C ASP A 113 11.69 -0.66 -11.96
N MET A 114 12.07 -1.56 -11.04
CA MET A 114 11.32 -1.81 -9.82
C MET A 114 11.11 -0.54 -8.98
N HIS A 115 12.16 0.27 -8.77
CA HIS A 115 12.06 1.52 -8.01
C HIS A 115 11.25 2.57 -8.76
N LYS A 116 11.42 2.66 -10.08
CA LYS A 116 10.63 3.58 -10.92
C LYS A 116 9.14 3.22 -10.87
N ALA A 117 8.82 1.92 -10.88
CA ALA A 117 7.46 1.42 -10.76
C ALA A 117 6.86 1.75 -9.38
N ILE A 118 7.60 1.49 -8.30
CA ILE A 118 7.19 1.80 -6.92
C ILE A 118 6.94 3.30 -6.76
N SER A 119 7.89 4.16 -7.18
CA SER A 119 7.72 5.60 -7.03
C SER A 119 6.59 6.17 -7.88
N ALA A 120 6.42 5.69 -9.12
CA ALA A 120 5.27 6.07 -9.93
C ALA A 120 3.94 5.60 -9.30
N ASN A 121 3.91 4.42 -8.69
CA ASN A 121 2.75 3.92 -7.98
C ASN A 121 2.38 4.79 -6.76
N ASN A 122 3.38 5.20 -5.99
CA ASN A 122 3.18 6.11 -4.85
C ASN A 122 2.70 7.49 -5.27
N LEU A 123 3.33 8.08 -6.30
CA LEU A 123 2.88 9.37 -6.84
C LEU A 123 1.44 9.29 -7.32
N SER A 124 1.04 8.17 -7.95
CA SER A 124 -0.35 7.94 -8.33
C SER A 124 -1.29 8.04 -7.13
N ASP A 125 -1.01 7.29 -6.06
CA ASP A 125 -1.83 7.34 -4.84
C ASP A 125 -1.89 8.75 -4.25
N HIS A 126 -0.75 9.42 -4.13
CA HIS A 126 -0.70 10.74 -3.51
C HIS A 126 -1.45 11.79 -4.35
N TYR A 127 -1.29 11.78 -5.68
CA TYR A 127 -2.06 12.64 -6.57
C TYR A 127 -3.57 12.32 -6.52
N ARG A 128 -3.94 11.03 -6.50
CA ARG A 128 -5.34 10.59 -6.41
C ARG A 128 -5.98 11.13 -5.13
N ARG A 129 -5.32 10.97 -3.99
CA ARG A 129 -5.78 11.46 -2.68
C ARG A 129 -5.84 12.99 -2.61
N ARG A 130 -5.01 13.69 -3.40
CA ARG A 130 -5.05 15.16 -3.56
C ARG A 130 -6.15 15.62 -4.52
N GLY A 131 -6.87 14.69 -5.17
CA GLY A 131 -7.87 14.99 -6.19
C GLY A 131 -7.31 15.29 -7.59
N ASP A 132 -5.99 15.14 -7.79
CA ASP A 132 -5.33 15.35 -9.09
C ASP A 132 -5.39 14.05 -9.92
N HIS A 133 -6.60 13.68 -10.35
CA HIS A 133 -6.85 12.40 -11.00
C HIS A 133 -6.12 12.25 -12.35
N ALA A 134 -5.84 13.36 -13.04
CA ALA A 134 -5.10 13.33 -14.30
C ALA A 134 -3.65 12.86 -14.07
N ARG A 135 -2.93 13.48 -13.11
CA ARG A 135 -1.58 13.05 -12.76
C ARG A 135 -1.56 11.68 -12.11
N ALA A 136 -2.60 11.34 -11.34
CA ALA A 136 -2.72 10.00 -10.76
C ALA A 136 -2.71 8.92 -11.85
N ILE A 137 -3.55 9.07 -12.88
CA ILE A 137 -3.59 8.13 -14.02
C ILE A 137 -2.24 8.06 -14.72
N GLU A 138 -1.62 9.20 -15.03
CA GLU A 138 -0.33 9.23 -15.73
C GLU A 138 0.73 8.40 -15.00
N GLN A 139 0.85 8.58 -13.69
CA GLN A 139 1.81 7.84 -12.88
C GLN A 139 1.41 6.37 -12.69
N ALA A 140 0.11 6.07 -12.53
CA ALA A 140 -0.38 4.70 -12.44
C ALA A 140 -0.10 3.90 -13.73
N GLU A 141 -0.37 4.49 -14.89
CA GLU A 141 -0.07 3.87 -16.19
C GLU A 141 1.43 3.68 -16.38
N ARG A 142 2.26 4.61 -15.90
CA ARG A 142 3.72 4.46 -15.90
C ARG A 142 4.17 3.30 -15.02
N ALA A 143 3.65 3.20 -13.79
CA ALA A 143 3.95 2.09 -12.89
C ALA A 143 3.55 0.75 -13.52
N PHE A 144 2.35 0.69 -14.11
CA PHE A 144 1.82 -0.51 -14.77
C PHE A 144 2.64 -0.94 -15.99
N ARG A 145 3.14 0.00 -16.80
CA ARG A 145 4.05 -0.34 -17.92
C ARG A 145 5.35 -0.99 -17.45
N LEU A 146 5.86 -0.59 -16.28
CA LEU A 146 7.11 -1.11 -15.73
C LEU A 146 6.92 -2.45 -15.01
N TRP A 147 5.76 -2.65 -14.39
CA TRP A 147 5.46 -3.87 -13.64
C TRP A 147 3.99 -4.27 -13.75
N PRO A 148 3.59 -4.86 -14.90
CA PRO A 148 2.18 -5.07 -15.24
C PRO A 148 1.48 -6.17 -14.44
N GLU A 149 2.23 -7.07 -13.79
CA GLU A 149 1.69 -8.19 -12.99
C GLU A 149 1.69 -7.91 -11.49
N ASN A 150 2.08 -6.70 -11.07
CA ASN A 150 2.01 -6.30 -9.67
C ASN A 150 0.56 -5.94 -9.29
N GLU A 151 0.00 -6.68 -8.34
CA GLU A 151 -1.38 -6.54 -7.87
C GLU A 151 -1.67 -5.13 -7.35
N GLY A 152 -0.79 -4.58 -6.50
CA GLY A 152 -0.97 -3.24 -5.94
C GLY A 152 -0.95 -2.13 -6.99
N ILE A 153 -0.12 -2.27 -8.03
CA ILE A 153 -0.10 -1.33 -9.17
C ILE A 153 -1.39 -1.42 -9.99
N ILE A 154 -1.91 -2.63 -10.21
CA ILE A 154 -3.19 -2.82 -10.91
C ILE A 154 -4.34 -2.19 -10.13
N VAL A 155 -4.39 -2.40 -8.82
CA VAL A 155 -5.40 -1.79 -7.93
C VAL A 155 -5.31 -0.27 -8.00
N ASN A 156 -4.12 0.30 -7.82
CA ASN A 156 -3.94 1.76 -7.87
C ASN A 156 -4.32 2.36 -9.22
N LEU A 157 -4.04 1.67 -10.33
CA LEU A 157 -4.51 2.11 -11.65
C LEU A 157 -6.04 2.01 -11.77
N ALA A 158 -6.66 0.92 -11.28
CA ALA A 158 -8.12 0.79 -11.26
C ALA A 158 -8.76 1.95 -10.48
N MET A 159 -8.24 2.28 -9.30
CA MET A 159 -8.71 3.40 -8.48
C MET A 159 -8.52 4.75 -9.17
N ALA A 160 -7.33 5.02 -9.71
CA ALA A 160 -7.06 6.28 -10.41
C ALA A 160 -8.02 6.49 -11.59
N LEU A 161 -8.29 5.43 -12.35
CA LEU A 161 -9.30 5.43 -13.43
C LEU A 161 -10.71 5.65 -12.89
N TYR A 162 -11.09 4.98 -11.79
CA TYR A 162 -12.41 5.08 -11.19
C TYR A 162 -12.72 6.50 -10.70
N HIS A 163 -11.82 7.12 -9.91
CA HIS A 163 -12.02 8.48 -9.41
C HIS A 163 -11.97 9.54 -10.53
N ALA A 164 -11.31 9.24 -11.65
CA ALA A 164 -11.39 10.07 -12.86
C ALA A 164 -12.69 9.88 -13.67
N GLY A 165 -13.61 9.03 -13.22
CA GLY A 165 -14.86 8.71 -13.92
C GLY A 165 -14.71 7.70 -15.07
N ARG A 166 -13.50 7.15 -15.30
CA ARG A 166 -13.22 6.14 -16.34
C ARG A 166 -13.60 4.73 -15.86
N LYS A 167 -14.84 4.56 -15.40
CA LYS A 167 -15.35 3.33 -14.75
C LYS A 167 -15.17 2.06 -15.58
N ARG A 168 -15.39 2.15 -16.90
CA ARG A 168 -15.18 1.01 -17.82
C ARG A 168 -13.72 0.56 -17.86
N ASP A 169 -12.77 1.50 -17.76
CA ASP A 169 -11.35 1.19 -17.78
C ASP A 169 -10.91 0.61 -16.43
N ALA A 170 -11.43 1.16 -15.33
CA ALA A 170 -11.25 0.61 -13.99
C ALA A 170 -11.73 -0.84 -13.90
N GLY A 171 -12.92 -1.14 -14.42
CA GLY A 171 -13.47 -2.51 -14.47
C GLY A 171 -12.52 -3.50 -15.16
N ARG A 172 -11.94 -3.13 -16.31
CA ARG A 172 -10.95 -3.98 -17.01
C ARG A 172 -9.69 -4.25 -16.18
N MET A 173 -9.26 -3.29 -15.38
CA MET A 173 -8.12 -3.49 -14.48
C MET A 173 -8.47 -4.46 -13.34
N VAL A 174 -9.69 -4.39 -12.81
CA VAL A 174 -10.20 -5.35 -11.81
C VAL A 174 -10.33 -6.76 -12.40
N GLU A 175 -10.79 -6.90 -13.63
CA GLU A 175 -10.79 -8.19 -14.35
C GLU A 175 -9.37 -8.74 -14.49
N LYS A 176 -8.41 -7.87 -14.84
CA LYS A 176 -7.00 -8.26 -14.93
C LYS A 176 -6.47 -8.75 -13.58
N LEU A 177 -6.76 -8.03 -12.50
CA LEU A 177 -6.39 -8.43 -11.15
C LEU A 177 -6.93 -9.83 -10.82
N ALA A 178 -8.21 -10.07 -11.10
CA ALA A 178 -8.86 -11.35 -10.86
C ALA A 178 -8.29 -12.52 -11.68
N ALA A 179 -7.54 -12.24 -12.75
CA ALA A 179 -6.90 -13.23 -13.61
C ALA A 179 -5.45 -13.57 -13.20
N LEU A 180 -4.81 -12.79 -12.33
CA LEU A 180 -3.40 -13.00 -11.94
C LEU A 180 -3.17 -14.20 -11.01
N GLY A 181 -4.20 -14.69 -10.35
CA GLY A 181 -4.09 -15.87 -9.50
C GLY A 181 -5.45 -16.38 -9.08
N ASP A 182 -5.45 -17.55 -8.45
CA ASP A 182 -6.67 -18.09 -7.89
C ASP A 182 -7.09 -17.25 -6.68
N VAL A 183 -8.01 -16.31 -6.90
CA VAL A 183 -8.61 -15.46 -5.86
C VAL A 183 -9.39 -16.26 -4.81
N SER A 184 -9.59 -17.56 -5.04
CA SER A 184 -10.23 -18.49 -4.12
C SER A 184 -9.25 -19.17 -3.14
N ASP A 185 -7.94 -19.24 -3.44
CA ASP A 185 -6.97 -19.81 -2.49
C ASP A 185 -6.69 -18.80 -1.36
N PRO A 186 -7.06 -19.07 -0.10
CA PRO A 186 -6.81 -18.17 1.03
C PRO A 186 -5.32 -18.00 1.35
N ARG A 187 -4.43 -18.83 0.78
CA ARG A 187 -2.97 -18.71 0.87
C ARG A 187 -2.41 -17.87 -0.29
N ASN A 188 -3.22 -17.56 -1.30
CA ASN A 188 -2.84 -16.63 -2.34
C ASN A 188 -2.78 -15.23 -1.74
N VAL A 189 -1.63 -14.58 -1.93
CA VAL A 189 -1.36 -13.20 -1.53
C VAL A 189 -2.51 -12.31 -2.01
N LEU A 190 -3.01 -12.50 -3.23
CA LEU A 190 -4.14 -11.77 -3.78
C LEU A 190 -5.43 -11.88 -2.95
N ALA A 191 -5.80 -13.07 -2.47
CA ALA A 191 -7.01 -13.25 -1.65
C ALA A 191 -6.88 -12.62 -0.25
N ALA A 192 -5.67 -12.63 0.32
CA ALA A 192 -5.36 -11.91 1.55
C ALA A 192 -5.39 -10.38 1.35
N HIS A 193 -4.99 -9.89 0.17
CA HIS A 193 -4.98 -8.46 -0.18
C HIS A 193 -6.40 -7.93 -0.49
N LEU A 194 -7.20 -8.69 -1.24
CA LEU A 194 -8.59 -8.34 -1.58
C LEU A 194 -9.54 -8.33 -0.37
N ARG A 195 -9.20 -9.04 0.71
CA ARG A 195 -9.98 -9.06 1.96
C ARG A 195 -9.96 -7.72 2.72
N PHE A 196 -9.01 -6.83 2.46
CA PHE A 196 -8.77 -5.63 3.27
C PHE A 196 -8.82 -4.29 2.55
N GLU A 197 -9.04 -4.26 1.23
CA GLU A 197 -9.11 -2.99 0.50
C GLU A 197 -10.47 -2.32 0.73
N GLU A 198 -10.53 -1.47 1.76
CA GLU A 198 -11.54 -0.42 1.93
C GLU A 198 -11.73 0.32 0.59
N GLU A 199 -10.62 0.53 -0.10
CA GLU A 199 -10.45 1.13 -1.42
C GLU A 199 -11.19 0.40 -2.56
N LEU A 200 -11.14 -0.94 -2.62
CA LEU A 200 -11.94 -1.70 -3.60
C LEU A 200 -13.44 -1.61 -3.27
N ARG A 201 -13.80 -1.54 -1.98
CA ARG A 201 -15.21 -1.37 -1.59
C ARG A 201 -15.77 -0.02 -2.02
N GLU A 202 -14.94 1.03 -2.13
CA GLU A 202 -15.35 2.33 -2.68
C GLU A 202 -15.79 2.24 -4.16
N MET A 203 -15.29 1.24 -4.89
CA MET A 203 -15.66 0.92 -6.27
C MET A 203 -16.78 -0.13 -6.36
N GLY A 204 -17.54 -0.36 -5.27
CA GLY A 204 -18.56 -1.40 -5.19
C GLY A 204 -19.76 -1.22 -6.14
N ASP A 205 -19.86 -0.07 -6.81
CA ASP A 205 -20.80 0.17 -7.92
C ASP A 205 -20.35 -0.51 -9.23
N LEU A 206 -19.08 -0.88 -9.37
CA LEU A 206 -18.58 -1.68 -10.49
C LEU A 206 -19.00 -3.16 -10.36
N PRO A 207 -19.58 -3.77 -11.40
CA PRO A 207 -19.97 -5.18 -11.38
C PRO A 207 -18.77 -6.13 -11.20
N GLU A 208 -17.60 -5.77 -11.76
CA GLU A 208 -16.36 -6.54 -11.66
C GLU A 208 -15.88 -6.62 -10.21
N VAL A 209 -15.97 -5.52 -9.47
CA VAL A 209 -15.63 -5.46 -8.04
C VAL A 209 -16.60 -6.30 -7.21
N ARG A 210 -17.92 -6.18 -7.45
CA ARG A 210 -18.91 -7.02 -6.75
C ARG A 210 -18.69 -8.51 -7.00
N SER A 211 -18.40 -8.88 -8.23
CA SER A 211 -18.09 -10.27 -8.60
C SER A 211 -16.85 -10.76 -7.85
N LEU A 212 -15.79 -9.95 -7.85
CA LEU A 212 -14.53 -10.27 -7.18
C LEU A 212 -14.72 -10.45 -5.65
N ILE A 213 -15.38 -9.49 -4.99
CA ILE A 213 -15.68 -9.58 -3.55
C ILE A 213 -16.56 -10.79 -3.24
N GLY A 214 -17.57 -11.07 -4.07
CA GLY A 214 -18.47 -12.21 -3.89
C GLY A 214 -17.75 -13.57 -3.97
N ARG A 215 -16.74 -13.70 -4.84
CA ARG A 215 -15.90 -14.90 -4.93
C ARG A 215 -15.03 -15.08 -3.68
N VAL A 216 -14.48 -13.99 -3.14
CA VAL A 216 -13.67 -14.02 -1.92
C VAL A 216 -14.49 -14.34 -0.66
N GLY A 217 -15.76 -13.92 -0.60
CA GLY A 217 -16.62 -14.10 0.59
C GLY A 217 -17.23 -15.50 0.74
N LYS A 218 -17.63 -16.14 -0.37
CA LYS A 218 -18.41 -17.40 -0.34
C LYS A 218 -17.65 -18.64 0.14
N GLU A 219 -16.32 -18.64 0.13
CA GLU A 219 -15.52 -19.82 0.50
C GLU A 219 -14.89 -19.71 1.90
N THR A 220 -15.40 -18.78 2.72
CA THR A 220 -14.89 -18.51 4.08
C THR A 220 -15.83 -18.95 5.18
N GLU A 221 -17.04 -19.40 4.81
CA GLU A 221 -17.94 -20.12 5.71
C GLU A 221 -17.50 -21.59 5.74
N PRO A 222 -17.05 -22.12 6.88
CA PRO A 222 -16.86 -23.57 7.01
C PRO A 222 -18.23 -24.24 6.99
N GLU A 223 -18.36 -25.32 6.19
CA GLU A 223 -19.48 -26.27 6.31
C GLU A 223 -19.56 -26.86 7.73
#